data_AF-A0A2G9T5X0-F1
#
_entry.id   AF-A0A2G9T5X0-F1
#
_cell.length_a   1.000
_cell.length_b   1.000
_cell.length_c   1.000
_cell.angle_alpha   90.00
_cell.angle_beta   90.00
_cell.angle_gamma   90.00
#
_symmetry.space_group_name_H-M   'P 1'
#
loop_
_entity.id
_entity.type
_entity.pdbx_description
1 polymer ?
#
loop_
_entity_poly.entity_id
_entity_poly.type
_entity_poly.pdbx_seq_one_letter_code
_entity_poly.pdbx_strand_id
1 'polypeptide(L)' 'MLNNNTSIAPLFERILQQFARLRSKNAFIDRFQKEEGFSVDMMDSSAERVHELIDLYAQAEKPDFLG' A
#
# COMPACT_ATOMS: atom_id res chain seq x y z
N MET A 1 6.17 -25.14 -1.18
CA MET A 1 6.89 -24.53 -0.05
C MET A 1 6.22 -23.22 0.30
N LEU A 2 5.97 -22.97 1.59
CA LEU A 2 5.56 -21.66 2.10
C LEU A 2 6.83 -20.92 2.53
N ASN A 3 7.06 -19.72 1.97
CA ASN A 3 8.22 -18.89 2.28
C ASN A 3 7.77 -17.46 2.57
N ASN A 4 8.30 -16.86 3.64
CA ASN A 4 8.09 -15.46 3.98
C ASN A 4 9.41 -14.71 3.75
N ASN A 5 9.43 -13.79 2.78
CA ASN A 5 10.63 -13.08 2.34
C ASN A 5 10.30 -11.61 2.04
N THR A 6 11.17 -10.68 2.47
CA THR A 6 11.10 -9.23 2.21
C THR A 6 11.08 -8.88 0.72
N SER A 7 11.52 -9.80 -0.14
CA SER A 7 11.45 -9.71 -1.61
C SER A 7 10.03 -9.51 -2.18
N ILE A 8 8.99 -9.55 -1.35
CA ILE A 8 7.62 -9.17 -1.73
C ILE A 8 7.43 -7.65 -1.86
N ALA A 9 8.26 -6.83 -1.20
CA ALA A 9 8.12 -5.37 -1.15
C ALA A 9 7.99 -4.68 -2.53
N PRO A 10 8.77 -5.05 -3.58
CA PRO A 10 8.63 -4.44 -4.91
C PRO A 10 7.26 -4.66 -5.56
N LEU A 11 6.54 -5.73 -5.19
CA LEU A 11 5.17 -5.95 -5.66
C LEU A 11 4.22 -4.90 -5.08
N PHE A 12 4.34 -4.63 -3.78
CA PHE A 12 3.53 -3.62 -3.10
C PHE A 12 3.83 -2.21 -3.61
N GLU A 13 5.10 -1.87 -3.85
CA GLU A 13 5.49 -0.62 -4.49
C GLU A 13 4.82 -0.43 -5.86
N ARG A 14 4.84 -1.48 -6.70
CA ARG A 14 4.19 -1.45 -8.01
C ARG A 14 2.67 -1.24 -7.89
N ILE A 15 2.02 -1.87 -6.93
CA ILE A 15 0.58 -1.71 -6.67
C ILE A 15 0.29 -0.27 -6.22
N LEU A 16 1.09 0.29 -5.31
CA LEU A 16 0.97 1.68 -4.87
C LEU A 16 1.12 2.67 -6.03
N GLN A 17 2.10 2.45 -6.92
CA GLN A 17 2.27 3.28 -8.11
C GLN A 17 1.06 3.24 -9.03
N GLN A 18 0.44 2.07 -9.20
CA GLN A 18 -0.79 1.92 -9.98
C GLN A 18 -1.96 2.64 -9.31
N PHE A 19 -2.10 2.49 -8.00
CA PHE A 19 -3.09 3.20 -7.20
C PHE A 19 -2.93 4.72 -7.33
N ALA A 20 -1.73 5.26 -7.14
CA ALA A 20 -1.44 6.68 -7.24
C ALA A 20 -1.79 7.27 -8.62
N ARG A 21 -1.56 6.51 -9.70
CA ARG A 21 -1.94 6.91 -11.07
C ARG A 21 -3.45 7.01 -11.27
N LEU A 22 -4.23 6.12 -10.64
CA LEU A 22 -5.69 6.16 -10.69
C LEU A 22 -6.24 7.26 -9.78
N ARG A 23 -5.69 7.37 -8.56
CA ARG A 23 -6.08 8.32 -7.52
C ARG A 23 -5.86 9.76 -7.96
N SER A 24 -4.73 10.07 -8.61
CA SER A 24 -4.42 11.41 -9.13
C SER A 24 -5.40 11.91 -10.20
N LYS A 25 -6.12 10.99 -10.86
CA LYS A 25 -7.15 11.31 -11.86
C LYS A 25 -8.57 11.22 -11.30
N ASN A 26 -8.70 10.90 -10.00
CA ASN A 26 -9.97 10.49 -9.38
C ASN A 26 -10.72 9.42 -10.20
N ALA A 27 -9.97 8.54 -10.88
CA ALA A 27 -10.56 7.59 -11.80
C ALA A 27 -11.33 6.50 -11.05
N PHE A 28 -12.54 6.20 -11.51
CA PHE A 28 -13.40 5.13 -11.00
C PHE A 28 -13.87 5.28 -9.53
N ILE A 29 -13.64 6.43 -8.89
CA ILE A 29 -14.02 6.68 -7.48
C ILE A 29 -15.55 6.73 -7.29
N ASP A 30 -16.29 7.25 -8.27
CA ASP A 30 -17.75 7.43 -8.21
C ASP A 30 -18.53 6.13 -7.89
N ARG A 31 -17.95 4.97 -8.22
CA ARG A 31 -18.56 3.67 -7.91
C ARG A 31 -18.39 3.30 -6.45
N PHE A 32 -17.26 3.64 -5.85
CA PHE A 32 -17.00 3.34 -4.44
C PHE A 32 -17.73 4.30 -3.50
N GLN A 33 -17.92 5.57 -3.89
CA GLN A 33 -18.69 6.54 -3.11
C GLN A 33 -20.18 6.21 -2.96
N LYS A 34 -20.72 5.29 -3.78
CA LYS A 34 -22.11 4.84 -3.68
C LYS A 34 -22.31 3.82 -2.56
N GLU A 35 -21.23 3.24 -2.06
CA GLU A 35 -21.28 2.20 -1.05
C GLU A 35 -21.37 2.85 0.32
N GLU A 36 -22.33 2.38 1.12
CA GLU A 36 -22.58 2.91 2.45
C GLU A 36 -21.37 2.68 3.36
N GLY A 37 -20.93 3.74 4.05
CA GLY A 37 -19.77 3.68 4.94
C GLY A 37 -18.42 3.72 4.21
N PHE A 38 -18.40 3.84 2.88
CA PHE A 38 -17.16 4.07 2.14
C PHE A 38 -16.86 5.56 2.03
N SER A 39 -15.63 5.95 2.36
CA SER A 39 -15.14 7.31 2.14
C SER A 39 -13.77 7.28 1.47
N VAL A 40 -13.50 8.29 0.64
CA VAL A 40 -12.32 8.32 -0.25
C VAL A 40 -11.01 8.42 0.54
N ASP A 41 -11.04 9.09 1.70
CA ASP A 41 -9.94 9.14 2.66
C ASP A 41 -9.52 7.75 3.18
N MET A 42 -10.43 6.78 3.21
CA MET A 42 -10.10 5.38 3.55
C MET A 42 -9.13 4.76 2.55
N MET A 43 -9.19 5.14 1.26
CA MET A 43 -8.23 4.69 0.26
C MET A 43 -6.84 5.27 0.54
N ASP A 44 -6.78 6.55 0.89
CA ASP A 44 -5.52 7.24 1.16
C ASP A 44 -4.87 6.71 2.44
N SER A 45 -5.65 6.48 3.49
CA SER A 45 -5.21 5.81 4.73
C SER A 45 -4.70 4.38 4.47
N SER A 46 -5.37 3.62 3.59
CA SER A 46 -4.90 2.28 3.22
C SER A 46 -3.58 2.33 2.45
N ALA A 47 -3.41 3.29 1.54
CA ALA A 47 -2.17 3.47 0.80
C ALA A 47 -1.00 3.86 1.72
N GLU A 48 -1.25 4.71 2.71
CA GLU A 48 -0.26 5.07 3.75
C GLU A 48 0.21 3.83 4.52
N ARG A 49 -0.71 2.97 4.99
CA ARG A 49 -0.36 1.72 5.68
C ARG A 49 0.48 0.76 4.84
N VAL A 50 0.21 0.68 3.53
CA VAL A 50 1.03 -0.15 2.61
C VAL A 50 2.41 0.47 2.41
N HIS A 51 2.50 1.80 2.37
CA HIS A 51 3.79 2.50 2.34
C HIS A 51 4.63 2.21 3.60
N GLU A 52 4.03 2.33 4.79
CA GLU A 52 4.66 1.98 6.06
C GLU A 52 5.14 0.53 6.09
N LEU A 53 4.36 -0.40 5.50
CA LEU A 53 4.75 -1.81 5.39
C LEU A 53 5.98 -2.02 4.50
N ILE A 54 6.09 -1.29 3.39
CA ILE A 54 7.28 -1.34 2.51
C ILE A 54 8.50 -0.80 3.26
N ASP A 55 8.35 0.32 3.96
CA ASP A 55 9.42 0.89 4.77
C ASP A 55 9.85 -0.07 5.88
N LEU A 56 8.90 -0.80 6.48
CA LEU A 56 9.17 -1.84 7.46
C LEU A 56 9.96 -3.00 6.85
N TYR A 57 9.62 -3.46 5.63
CA TYR A 57 10.40 -4.48 4.93
C TYR A 57 11.84 -4.02 4.66
N ALA A 58 12.04 -2.76 4.26
CA ALA A 58 13.38 -2.20 4.05
C ALA A 58 14.17 -2.06 5.36
N GLN A 59 13.51 -1.75 6.47
CA GLN A 59 14.13 -1.73 7.79
C GLN A 59 14.50 -3.13 8.27
N ALA A 60 13.66 -4.14 8.00
CA ALA A 60 13.88 -5.53 8.38
C ALA A 60 15.09 -6.19 7.72
N GLU A 61 15.60 -5.63 6.61
CA GLU A 61 16.83 -6.08 5.97
C GLU A 61 18.10 -5.56 6.65
N LYS A 62 17.97 -4.58 7.55
CA LYS A 62 19.12 -3.99 8.25
C LYS A 62 19.51 -4.83 9.47
N PRO A 63 20.81 -4.93 9.80
CA PRO A 63 21.28 -5.71 10.95
C PRO A 63 20.75 -5.22 12.31
N ASP A 64 20.41 -3.94 12.41
CA ASP A 64 19.99 -3.23 13.62
C ASP A 64 18.46 -3.17 13.79
N PHE A 65 17.69 -3.89 12.98
CA PHE A 65 16.23 -3.81 12.95
C PHE A 65 15.54 -4.02 14.32
N LEU A 66 16.10 -4.89 15.16
CA LEU A 66 15.54 -5.22 16.48
C LEU A 66 16.28 -4.57 17.67
N GLY A 67 17.34 -3.79 17.43
CA GLY A 67 18.24 -3.25 18.46
C GLY A 67 19.47 -4.11 18.70
#